data_AF-A0AAW1UP21-F1
#
_entry.id   AF-A0AAW1UP21-F1
#
_cell.length_a   1.000
_cell.length_b   1.000
_cell.length_c   1.000
_cell.angle_alpha   90.00
_cell.angle_beta   90.00
_cell.angle_gamma   90.00
#
_symmetry.space_group_name_H-M   'P 1'
#
loop_
_entity.id
_entity.type
_entity.pdbx_description
1 polymer ?
#
loop_
_entity_poly.entity_id
_entity_poly.type
_entity_poly.pdbx_seq_one_letter_code
_entity_poly.pdbx_strand_id
1 'polypeptide(L)'
;MQRIIDKLRKKVQRNRRREERVSQKNGDTHTRKVNELTRECSVTPETRKRLLFGEVLTTQLKDTVKKLPKNSKQREAFQKSVCGNCIKKHRLNYMTKQFLRKNKNNDNILRSNRNHPTFLITNEIRGEIHKFFERDDISRICPGKKDCLKGYKKKRLLLVSVKKLHPQFCTETGIRVSYSTFLREKPKWVVQPTKRDRDTCLSVRHENFEYKLGKLNRLMCAAAQIHIRMYKSVQL
;
A
#
# COMPACT_ATOMS: atom_id res chain seq x y z
N MET A 1 72.48 30.91 -19.05
CA MET A 1 71.48 29.85 -19.37
C MET A 1 71.12 29.01 -18.13
N GLN A 2 72.06 28.27 -17.53
CA GLN A 2 71.77 27.32 -16.43
C GLN A 2 71.11 27.94 -15.17
N ARG A 3 71.59 29.11 -14.73
CA ARG A 3 71.03 29.82 -13.54
C ARG A 3 69.57 30.26 -13.72
N ILE A 4 69.14 30.52 -14.95
CA ILE A 4 67.77 30.92 -15.28
C ILE A 4 66.86 29.70 -15.21
N ILE A 5 67.32 28.57 -15.74
CA ILE A 5 66.63 27.28 -15.68
C ILE A 5 66.43 26.85 -14.22
N ASP A 6 67.44 27.00 -13.35
CA ASP A 6 67.33 26.67 -11.93
C ASP A 6 66.36 27.59 -11.17
N LYS A 7 66.33 28.89 -11.50
CA LYS A 7 65.34 29.83 -10.95
C LYS A 7 63.92 29.43 -11.36
N LEU A 8 63.70 29.05 -12.62
CA LEU A 8 62.40 28.60 -13.12
C LEU A 8 61.95 27.30 -12.45
N ARG A 9 62.83 26.31 -12.33
CA ARG A 9 62.56 25.05 -11.60
C ARG A 9 62.15 25.31 -10.15
N LYS A 10 62.85 26.20 -9.44
CA LYS A 10 62.48 26.61 -8.07
C LYS A 10 61.12 27.30 -8.02
N LYS A 11 60.76 28.10 -9.03
CA LYS A 11 59.45 28.79 -9.09
C LYS A 11 58.30 27.80 -9.34
N VAL A 12 58.49 26.85 -10.26
CA VAL A 12 57.54 25.75 -10.52
C VAL A 12 57.33 24.90 -9.26
N GLN A 13 58.41 24.52 -8.56
CA GLN A 13 58.32 23.74 -7.32
C GLN A 13 57.55 24.48 -6.21
N ARG A 14 57.70 25.80 -6.10
CA ARG A 14 56.93 26.63 -5.14
C ARG A 14 55.45 26.69 -5.51
N ASN A 15 55.13 26.86 -6.80
CA ASN A 15 53.75 26.87 -7.27
C ASN A 15 53.08 25.52 -7.04
N ARG A 16 53.76 24.41 -7.34
CA ARG A 16 53.25 23.04 -7.09
C ARG A 16 52.96 22.81 -5.61
N ARG A 17 53.87 23.19 -4.71
CA ARG A 17 53.63 23.14 -3.25
C ARG A 17 52.47 24.03 -2.79
N ARG A 18 52.23 25.16 -3.47
CA ARG A 18 51.11 26.06 -3.19
C ARG A 18 49.78 25.43 -3.65
N GLU A 19 49.77 24.84 -4.83
CA GLU A 19 48.63 24.10 -5.38
C GLU A 19 48.29 22.87 -4.53
N GLU A 20 49.29 22.11 -4.05
CA GLU A 20 49.12 20.98 -3.14
C GLU A 20 48.47 21.41 -1.81
N ARG A 21 48.92 22.54 -1.23
CA ARG A 21 48.32 23.09 0.00
C ARG A 21 46.90 23.61 -0.21
N VAL A 22 46.62 24.21 -1.38
CA VAL A 22 45.27 24.68 -1.74
C VAL A 22 44.35 23.49 -1.99
N SER A 23 44.84 22.45 -2.67
CA SER A 23 44.14 21.19 -2.92
C SER A 23 43.81 20.45 -1.61
N GLN A 24 44.75 20.37 -0.66
CA GLN A 24 44.50 19.81 0.67
C GLN A 24 43.54 20.66 1.54
N LYS A 25 43.56 22.00 1.37
CA LYS A 25 42.60 22.91 2.04
C LYS A 25 41.21 22.94 1.41
N ASN A 26 41.03 22.37 0.22
CA ASN A 26 39.72 22.22 -0.42
C ASN A 26 38.89 21.07 0.17
N GLY A 27 39.37 20.41 1.23
CA GLY A 27 38.54 19.57 2.06
C GLY A 27 37.39 20.38 2.69
N ASP A 28 36.18 19.82 2.61
CA ASP A 28 34.95 20.41 3.11
C ASP A 28 34.95 20.41 4.66
N THR A 29 35.62 21.40 5.24
CA THR A 29 35.77 21.55 6.70
C THR A 29 34.45 21.93 7.36
N HIS A 30 34.19 21.41 8.55
CA HIS A 30 32.96 21.69 9.30
C HIS A 30 32.75 23.18 9.53
N THR A 31 33.83 23.92 9.77
CA THR A 31 33.81 25.38 9.89
C THR A 31 33.43 26.09 8.59
N ARG A 32 33.89 25.59 7.43
CA ARG A 32 33.51 26.14 6.13
C ARG A 32 32.02 25.95 5.84
N LYS A 33 31.46 24.77 6.14
CA LYS A 33 30.02 24.51 6.00
C LYS A 33 29.16 25.40 6.89
N VAL A 34 29.55 25.56 8.16
CA VAL A 34 28.83 26.46 9.08
C VAL A 34 28.94 27.89 8.57
N ASN A 35 30.13 28.32 8.16
CA ASN A 35 30.33 29.66 7.62
C ASN A 35 29.48 29.88 6.36
N GLU A 36 29.37 28.88 5.48
CA GLU A 36 28.47 28.86 4.30
C GLU A 36 27.01 29.06 4.68
N LEU A 37 26.50 28.28 5.64
CA LEU A 37 25.13 28.41 6.14
C LEU A 37 24.85 29.76 6.80
N THR A 38 25.87 30.41 7.35
CA THR A 38 25.76 31.72 8.01
C THR A 38 26.27 32.88 7.18
N ARG A 39 26.53 32.72 5.88
CA ARG A 39 27.07 33.81 5.03
C ARG A 39 26.13 35.02 4.98
N GLU A 40 24.83 34.76 4.97
CA GLU A 40 23.78 35.77 4.79
C GLU A 40 23.13 36.22 6.10
N CYS A 41 23.48 35.62 7.24
CA CYS A 41 22.86 35.92 8.54
C CYS A 41 23.93 36.34 9.56
N SER A 42 23.67 37.44 10.29
CA SER A 42 24.47 37.76 11.47
C SER A 42 24.05 36.81 12.60
N VAL A 43 24.98 35.95 13.01
CA VAL A 43 24.73 34.91 14.00
C VAL A 43 25.59 35.16 15.22
N THR A 44 25.02 35.04 16.43
CA THR A 44 25.79 35.17 17.67
C THR A 44 26.91 34.12 17.73
N PRO A 45 28.08 34.45 18.32
CA PRO A 45 29.19 33.50 18.44
C PRO A 45 28.79 32.17 19.10
N GLU A 46 27.83 32.21 20.03
CA GLU A 46 27.31 31.03 20.70
C GLU A 46 26.49 30.13 19.75
N THR A 47 25.61 30.72 18.94
CA THR A 47 24.82 29.97 17.96
C THR A 47 25.73 29.36 16.90
N ARG A 48 26.80 30.07 16.50
CA ARG A 48 27.82 29.52 15.59
C ARG A 48 28.52 28.30 16.20
N LYS A 49 28.85 28.33 17.50
CA LYS A 49 29.43 27.16 18.20
C LYS A 49 28.45 25.98 18.26
N ARG A 50 27.16 26.23 18.51
CA ARG A 50 26.12 25.18 18.53
C ARG A 50 25.92 24.53 17.15
N LEU A 51 25.95 25.33 16.08
CA LEU A 51 25.89 24.83 14.70
C LEU A 51 27.12 23.98 14.35
N LEU A 52 28.31 24.44 14.73
CA LEU A 52 29.54 23.68 14.55
C LEU A 52 29.51 22.35 15.30
N PHE A 53 29.06 22.38 16.55
CA PHE A 53 28.87 21.17 17.35
C PHE A 53 27.91 20.19 16.68
N GLY A 54 26.78 20.70 16.15
CA GLY A 54 25.83 19.90 15.37
C GLY A 54 26.46 19.21 14.16
N GLU A 55 27.25 19.93 13.35
CA GLU A 55 27.89 19.36 12.16
C GLU A 55 29.01 18.36 12.52
N VAL A 56 29.78 18.63 13.57
CA VAL A 56 30.78 17.67 14.06
C VAL A 56 30.09 16.38 14.52
N LEU A 57 29.02 16.49 15.32
CA LEU A 57 28.24 15.33 15.76
C LEU A 57 27.66 14.54 14.59
N THR A 58 27.08 15.20 13.59
CA THR A 58 26.50 14.49 12.43
C THR A 58 27.57 13.68 11.69
N THR A 59 28.77 14.23 11.52
CA THR A 59 29.89 13.51 10.90
C THR A 59 30.38 12.33 11.74
N GLN A 60 30.53 12.51 13.05
CA GLN A 60 30.92 11.43 13.96
C GLN A 60 29.91 10.29 13.98
N LEU A 61 28.61 10.61 13.99
CA LEU A 61 27.54 9.63 13.89
C LEU A 61 27.57 8.88 12.54
N LYS A 62 27.88 9.57 11.43
CA LYS A 62 28.02 8.93 10.11
C LYS A 62 29.15 7.91 10.12
N ASP A 63 30.29 8.26 10.69
CA ASP A 63 31.44 7.37 10.73
C ASP A 63 31.23 6.19 11.69
N THR A 64 30.51 6.42 12.79
CA THR A 64 30.06 5.34 13.68
C THR A 64 29.14 4.35 12.95
N VAL A 65 28.18 4.84 12.17
CA VAL A 65 27.28 4.00 11.35
C VAL A 65 28.03 3.19 10.28
N LYS A 66 29.11 3.75 9.72
CA LYS A 66 29.96 3.06 8.73
C LYS A 66 30.78 1.94 9.39
N LYS A 67 31.31 2.17 10.59
CA LYS A 67 32.10 1.19 11.36
C LYS A 67 31.23 0.02 11.86
N LEU A 68 29.95 0.26 12.15
CA LEU A 68 29.05 -0.76 12.69
C LEU A 68 28.63 -1.82 11.64
N PRO A 69 28.69 -3.12 11.97
CA PRO A 69 28.26 -4.19 11.07
C PRO A 69 26.77 -4.08 10.73
N LYS A 70 26.42 -4.48 9.49
CA LYS A 70 25.11 -4.19 8.87
C LYS A 70 23.90 -4.80 9.61
N ASN A 71 24.07 -5.94 10.29
CA ASN A 71 22.99 -6.70 10.93
C ASN A 71 23.27 -7.00 12.43
N SER A 72 23.87 -6.07 13.17
CA SER A 72 24.13 -6.24 14.60
C SER A 72 23.07 -5.57 15.47
N LYS A 73 22.76 -6.19 16.62
CA LYS A 73 21.97 -5.59 17.70
C LYS A 73 22.51 -4.23 18.13
N GLN A 74 23.83 -4.02 18.05
CA GLN A 74 24.48 -2.73 18.35
C GLN A 74 24.04 -1.63 17.38
N ARG A 75 23.85 -1.96 16.10
CA ARG A 75 23.38 -1.01 15.09
C ARG A 75 21.91 -0.66 15.28
N GLU A 76 21.09 -1.63 15.69
CA GLU A 76 19.69 -1.40 16.02
C GLU A 76 19.55 -0.51 17.27
N ALA A 77 20.32 -0.79 18.33
CA ALA A 77 20.39 0.04 19.52
C ALA A 77 20.82 1.47 19.17
N PHE A 78 21.85 1.63 18.33
CA PHE A 78 22.29 2.94 17.83
C PHE A 78 21.18 3.68 17.07
N GLN A 79 20.45 3.00 16.18
CA GLN A 79 19.35 3.61 15.43
C GLN A 79 18.20 4.04 16.35
N LYS A 80 17.88 3.26 17.39
CA LYS A 80 16.87 3.60 18.40
C LYS A 80 17.29 4.84 19.21
N SER A 81 18.55 4.94 19.63
CA SER A 81 19.07 6.09 20.35
C SER A 81 19.06 7.37 19.52
N VAL A 82 19.37 7.27 18.22
CA VAL A 82 19.35 8.42 17.31
C VAL A 82 17.93 8.80 16.89
N CYS A 83 17.00 7.85 16.70
CA CYS A 83 15.66 8.11 16.17
C CYS A 83 14.55 8.09 17.23
N GLY A 84 14.76 8.82 18.33
CA GLY A 84 13.82 8.92 19.45
C GLY A 84 12.59 9.80 19.20
N ASN A 85 11.69 9.83 20.18
CA ASN A 85 10.45 10.63 20.12
C ASN A 85 10.71 12.15 20.06
N CYS A 86 11.83 12.62 20.61
CA CYS A 86 12.21 14.04 20.57
C CYS A 86 12.38 14.55 19.13
N ILE A 87 13.05 13.79 18.28
CA ILE A 87 13.26 14.17 16.87
C ILE A 87 11.94 14.18 16.10
N LYS A 88 11.05 13.22 16.39
CA LYS A 88 9.71 13.18 15.79
C LYS A 88 8.87 14.39 16.19
N LYS A 89 8.91 14.79 17.47
CA LYS A 89 8.21 15.98 17.99
C LYS A 89 8.62 17.25 17.23
N HIS A 90 9.91 17.41 16.94
CA HIS A 90 10.44 18.56 16.20
C HIS A 90 10.48 18.38 14.67
N ARG A 91 9.89 17.31 14.13
CA ARG A 91 9.81 17.02 12.68
C ARG A 91 11.17 16.93 11.96
N LEU A 92 12.25 16.63 12.69
CA LEU A 92 13.62 16.54 12.15
C LEU A 92 13.97 15.15 11.59
N ASN A 93 12.96 14.32 11.30
CA ASN A 93 13.15 12.95 10.78
C ASN A 93 13.88 12.91 9.43
N TYR A 94 13.85 13.99 8.65
CA TYR A 94 14.58 14.04 7.38
C TYR A 94 16.10 14.01 7.60
N MET A 95 16.59 14.62 8.70
CA MET A 95 18.01 14.63 9.05
C MET A 95 18.49 13.26 9.53
N THR A 96 17.61 12.45 10.12
CA THR A 96 17.99 11.12 10.62
C THR A 96 17.99 10.04 9.53
N LYS A 97 17.38 10.29 8.37
CA LYS A 97 17.40 9.38 7.22
C LYS A 97 18.81 8.98 6.78
N GLN A 98 19.81 9.84 7.01
CA GLN A 98 21.21 9.54 6.68
C GLN A 98 21.82 8.44 7.57
N PHE A 99 21.24 8.16 8.73
CA PHE A 99 21.69 7.12 9.67
C PHE A 99 20.81 5.86 9.60
N LEU A 100 19.61 5.99 9.04
CA LEU A 100 18.65 4.91 8.88
C LEU A 100 18.90 4.16 7.57
N ARG A 101 18.85 2.83 7.65
CA ARG A 101 18.82 2.01 6.43
C ARG A 101 17.43 2.16 5.80
N LYS A 102 17.34 2.48 4.51
CA LYS A 102 16.13 2.20 3.72
C LYS A 102 15.95 0.68 3.69
N ASN A 103 15.27 0.12 4.66
CA ASN A 103 14.74 -1.23 4.50
C ASN A 103 13.69 -1.13 3.39
N LYS A 104 13.99 -1.68 2.21
CA LYS A 104 13.01 -1.83 1.11
C LYS A 104 11.77 -2.62 1.55
N ASN A 105 11.87 -3.37 2.65
CA ASN A 105 10.78 -4.12 3.23
C ASN A 105 10.52 -3.63 4.67
N ASN A 106 9.37 -3.00 4.84
CA ASN A 106 8.69 -2.68 6.09
C ASN A 106 9.26 -1.55 6.96
N ASP A 107 8.46 -0.49 7.08
CA ASP A 107 8.49 0.61 8.06
C ASP A 107 8.32 0.16 9.53
N ASN A 108 8.76 -1.05 9.88
CA ASN A 108 8.42 -1.71 11.15
C ASN A 108 9.53 -1.72 12.19
N ILE A 109 10.70 -1.11 11.95
CA ILE A 109 11.77 -1.02 12.98
C ILE A 109 11.27 -0.26 14.24
N LEU A 110 10.25 0.60 14.08
CA LEU A 110 9.65 1.40 15.17
C LEU A 110 8.29 0.89 15.63
N ARG A 111 7.76 -0.19 15.05
CA ARG A 111 6.60 -0.85 15.65
C ARG A 111 7.15 -1.72 16.76
N SER A 112 6.89 -1.28 18.00
CA SER A 112 6.89 -2.14 19.18
C SER A 112 6.44 -3.54 18.77
N ASN A 113 7.11 -4.57 19.30
CA ASN A 113 6.66 -5.96 19.37
C ASN A 113 5.31 -6.03 20.13
N ARG A 114 4.29 -5.32 19.65
CA ARG A 114 2.92 -5.80 19.75
C ARG A 114 2.91 -6.99 18.82
N ASN A 115 3.36 -8.11 19.38
CA ASN A 115 2.83 -9.41 19.06
C ASN A 115 1.32 -9.25 19.24
N HIS A 116 0.62 -8.70 18.25
CA HIS A 116 -0.75 -9.09 18.07
C HIS A 116 -0.64 -10.60 17.95
N PRO A 117 -1.25 -11.38 18.85
CA PRO A 117 -1.42 -12.79 18.57
C PRO A 117 -2.22 -12.81 17.28
N THR A 118 -1.54 -12.92 16.15
CA THR A 118 -2.15 -13.38 14.93
C THR A 118 -2.60 -14.76 15.33
N PHE A 119 -3.88 -14.91 15.65
CA PHE A 119 -4.50 -16.21 15.79
C PHE A 119 -4.12 -16.95 14.52
N LEU A 120 -3.11 -17.83 14.62
CA LEU A 120 -2.61 -18.61 13.51
C LEU A 120 -3.72 -19.60 13.26
N ILE A 121 -4.61 -19.23 12.34
CA ILE A 121 -5.68 -20.10 11.89
C ILE A 121 -4.99 -21.35 11.36
N THR A 122 -5.25 -22.46 12.04
CA THR A 122 -4.74 -23.74 11.62
C THR A 122 -5.25 -24.03 10.20
N ASN A 123 -4.47 -24.79 9.43
CA ASN A 123 -4.88 -25.17 8.08
C ASN A 123 -6.21 -25.93 8.09
N GLU A 124 -6.54 -26.58 9.21
CA GLU A 124 -7.81 -27.26 9.47
C GLU A 124 -9.00 -26.28 9.49
N ILE A 125 -8.93 -25.21 10.28
CA ILE A 125 -10.01 -24.21 10.34
C ILE A 125 -10.19 -23.54 8.97
N ARG A 126 -9.08 -23.26 8.26
CA ARG A 126 -9.17 -22.76 6.88
C ARG A 126 -9.87 -23.77 5.97
N GLY A 127 -9.55 -25.05 6.10
CA GLY A 127 -10.21 -26.15 5.40
C GLY A 127 -11.72 -26.17 5.64
N GLU A 128 -12.16 -26.05 6.90
CA GLU A 128 -13.58 -26.02 7.26
C GLU A 128 -14.30 -24.78 6.70
N ILE A 129 -13.65 -23.61 6.76
CA ILE A 129 -14.18 -22.39 6.12
C ILE A 129 -14.34 -22.62 4.61
N HIS A 130 -13.35 -23.21 3.94
CA HIS A 130 -13.41 -23.49 2.52
C HIS A 130 -14.53 -24.48 2.18
N LYS A 131 -14.63 -25.59 2.92
CA LYS A 131 -15.70 -26.61 2.75
C LYS A 131 -17.08 -25.98 2.90
N PHE A 132 -17.27 -25.14 3.91
CA PHE A 132 -18.53 -24.43 4.13
C PHE A 132 -18.92 -23.54 2.93
N PHE A 133 -17.97 -22.77 2.41
CA PHE A 133 -18.23 -21.93 1.23
C PHE A 133 -18.42 -22.72 -0.07
N GLU A 134 -17.89 -23.94 -0.15
CA GLU A 134 -18.02 -24.84 -1.32
C GLU A 134 -19.30 -25.68 -1.30
N ARG A 135 -20.18 -25.54 -0.30
CA ARG A 135 -21.50 -26.17 -0.33
C ARG A 135 -22.44 -25.48 -1.33
N ASP A 136 -23.34 -26.25 -1.93
CA ASP A 136 -24.25 -25.78 -2.99
C ASP A 136 -25.39 -24.90 -2.48
N ASP A 137 -25.76 -25.04 -1.21
CA ASP A 137 -26.71 -24.18 -0.48
C ASP A 137 -26.14 -22.79 -0.18
N ILE A 138 -24.82 -22.67 -0.05
CA ILE A 138 -24.13 -21.41 0.22
C ILE A 138 -23.70 -20.71 -1.08
N SER A 139 -23.19 -21.47 -2.04
CA SER A 139 -22.71 -20.91 -3.31
C SER A 139 -22.99 -21.81 -4.52
N ARG A 140 -23.42 -21.18 -5.62
CA ARG A 140 -23.67 -21.86 -6.90
C ARG A 140 -22.44 -21.81 -7.81
N ILE A 141 -22.17 -22.90 -8.52
CA ILE A 141 -21.07 -22.97 -9.50
C ILE A 141 -21.45 -22.24 -10.79
N CYS A 142 -20.55 -21.43 -11.33
CA CYS A 142 -20.71 -20.83 -12.65
C CYS A 142 -20.25 -21.81 -13.75
N PRO A 143 -21.08 -22.08 -14.77
CA PRO A 143 -20.75 -23.07 -15.81
C PRO A 143 -19.82 -22.53 -16.91
N GLY A 144 -19.56 -21.22 -16.97
CA GLY A 144 -18.85 -20.59 -18.07
C GLY A 144 -17.35 -20.93 -18.13
N LYS A 145 -16.81 -21.12 -19.35
CA LYS A 145 -15.35 -21.27 -19.56
C LYS A 145 -14.55 -20.06 -19.07
N LYS A 146 -15.14 -18.86 -19.15
CA LYS A 146 -14.57 -17.59 -18.64
C LYS A 146 -14.62 -17.50 -17.11
N ASP A 147 -15.39 -18.37 -16.45
CA ASP A 147 -15.54 -18.43 -15.00
C ASP A 147 -14.59 -19.44 -14.35
N CYS A 148 -13.69 -20.07 -15.12
CA CYS A 148 -12.61 -20.89 -14.57
C CYS A 148 -11.40 -20.02 -14.20
N LEU A 149 -10.94 -20.12 -12.95
CA LEU A 149 -9.66 -19.53 -12.56
C LEU A 149 -8.49 -20.39 -13.06
N LYS A 150 -7.32 -19.77 -13.29
CA LYS A 150 -6.07 -20.48 -13.62
C LYS A 150 -5.76 -21.51 -12.51
N GLY A 151 -5.97 -22.80 -12.80
CA GLY A 151 -5.80 -23.89 -11.82
C GLY A 151 -7.05 -24.75 -11.54
N TYR A 152 -7.96 -24.90 -12.51
CA TYR A 152 -9.08 -25.88 -12.52
C TYR A 152 -10.24 -25.65 -11.53
N LYS A 153 -10.18 -24.62 -10.67
CA LYS A 153 -11.32 -24.26 -9.81
C LYS A 153 -12.30 -23.35 -10.55
N LYS A 154 -13.56 -23.80 -10.65
CA LYS A 154 -14.68 -23.00 -11.18
C LYS A 154 -15.06 -21.91 -10.18
N LYS A 155 -15.32 -20.70 -10.67
CA LYS A 155 -15.88 -19.61 -9.88
C LYS A 155 -17.24 -20.01 -9.34
N ARG A 156 -17.49 -19.66 -8.08
CA ARG A 156 -18.76 -19.86 -7.40
C ARG A 156 -19.32 -18.50 -7.00
N LEU A 157 -20.63 -18.34 -7.10
CA LEU A 157 -21.34 -17.14 -6.68
C LEU A 157 -22.08 -17.41 -5.39
N LEU A 158 -21.87 -16.55 -4.40
CA LEU A 158 -22.60 -16.62 -3.14
C LEU A 158 -24.09 -16.35 -3.37
N LEU A 159 -24.93 -17.17 -2.74
CA LEU A 159 -26.38 -16.97 -2.75
C LEU A 159 -26.81 -15.92 -1.73
N VAL A 160 -26.10 -15.85 -0.60
CA VAL A 160 -26.38 -14.96 0.53
C VAL A 160 -25.17 -14.09 0.87
N SER A 161 -25.41 -12.94 1.51
CA SER A 161 -24.33 -12.06 1.96
C SER A 161 -23.46 -12.73 3.04
N VAL A 162 -22.15 -12.48 2.98
CA VAL A 162 -21.18 -13.07 3.92
C VAL A 162 -21.48 -12.69 5.38
N LYS A 163 -22.12 -11.54 5.60
CA LYS A 163 -22.57 -11.09 6.93
C LYS A 163 -23.56 -12.07 7.58
N LYS A 164 -24.44 -12.70 6.79
CA LYS A 164 -25.40 -13.70 7.30
C LYS A 164 -24.76 -15.08 7.41
N LEU A 165 -23.82 -15.39 6.52
CA LEU A 165 -23.11 -16.67 6.51
C LEU A 165 -22.16 -16.86 7.68
N HIS A 166 -21.57 -15.78 8.20
CA HIS A 166 -20.62 -15.85 9.32
C HIS A 166 -21.22 -16.39 10.63
N PRO A 167 -22.37 -15.88 11.14
CA PRO A 167 -22.99 -16.46 12.32
C PRO A 167 -23.48 -17.89 12.05
N GLN A 168 -24.01 -18.17 10.86
CA GLN A 168 -24.42 -19.52 10.46
C GLN A 168 -23.25 -20.52 10.54
N PHE A 169 -22.08 -20.16 10.00
CA PHE A 169 -20.87 -20.98 10.11
C PHE A 169 -20.47 -21.24 11.56
N CYS A 170 -20.49 -20.20 12.41
CA CYS A 170 -20.12 -20.35 13.82
C CYS A 170 -21.09 -21.27 14.57
N THR A 171 -22.38 -21.22 14.25
CA THR A 171 -23.41 -22.09 14.85
C THR A 171 -23.29 -23.53 14.38
N GLU A 172 -23.10 -23.77 13.08
CA GLU A 172 -23.04 -25.12 12.51
C GLU A 172 -21.77 -25.88 12.88
N THR A 173 -20.62 -25.21 12.88
CA THR A 173 -19.32 -25.85 13.10
C THR A 173 -18.85 -25.78 14.55
N GLY A 174 -19.46 -24.91 15.37
CA GLY A 174 -18.98 -24.60 16.73
C GLY A 174 -17.65 -23.82 16.77
N ILE A 175 -17.05 -23.51 15.60
CA ILE A 175 -15.76 -22.83 15.53
C ILE A 175 -15.96 -21.31 15.66
N ARG A 176 -15.40 -20.72 16.73
CA ARG A 176 -15.45 -19.26 16.94
C ARG A 176 -14.38 -18.56 16.13
N VAL A 177 -14.79 -17.95 15.03
CA VAL A 177 -13.91 -17.15 14.15
C VAL A 177 -14.41 -15.71 14.10
N SER A 178 -13.53 -14.72 14.12
CA SER A 178 -13.95 -13.32 13.93
C SER A 178 -14.44 -13.09 12.49
N TYR A 179 -15.37 -12.15 12.29
CA TYR A 179 -15.88 -11.82 10.95
C TYR A 179 -14.75 -11.39 9.98
N SER A 180 -13.82 -10.57 10.46
CA SER A 180 -12.65 -10.12 9.68
C SER A 180 -11.77 -11.30 9.25
N THR A 181 -11.58 -12.25 10.17
CA THR A 181 -10.84 -13.48 9.89
C THR A 181 -11.56 -14.34 8.85
N PHE A 182 -12.87 -14.54 9.01
CA PHE A 182 -13.69 -15.33 8.10
C PHE A 182 -13.68 -14.78 6.68
N LEU A 183 -13.72 -13.45 6.51
CA LEU A 183 -13.57 -12.79 5.22
C LEU A 183 -12.18 -12.98 4.60
N ARG A 184 -11.13 -12.92 5.42
CA ARG A 184 -9.74 -13.07 4.96
C ARG A 184 -9.47 -14.48 4.46
N GLU A 185 -9.98 -15.49 5.16
CA GLU A 185 -9.82 -16.91 4.79
C GLU A 185 -10.87 -17.41 3.79
N LYS A 186 -11.81 -16.56 3.35
CA LYS A 186 -12.78 -16.93 2.32
C LYS A 186 -12.05 -17.30 1.02
N PRO A 187 -12.41 -18.42 0.36
CA PRO A 187 -11.81 -18.80 -0.90
C PRO A 187 -11.89 -17.69 -1.97
N LYS A 188 -10.82 -17.56 -2.77
CA LYS A 188 -10.72 -16.56 -3.84
C LYS A 188 -11.69 -16.81 -5.00
N TRP A 189 -12.02 -18.09 -5.25
CA TRP A 189 -12.94 -18.49 -6.32
C TRP A 189 -14.43 -18.32 -5.96
N VAL A 190 -14.73 -18.00 -4.69
CA VAL A 190 -16.11 -17.73 -4.23
C VAL A 190 -16.32 -16.22 -4.20
N VAL A 191 -17.23 -15.70 -5.03
CA VAL A 191 -17.39 -14.27 -5.30
C VAL A 191 -18.82 -13.83 -4.98
N GLN A 192 -18.99 -12.59 -4.54
CA GLN A 192 -20.33 -12.01 -4.39
C GLN A 192 -20.95 -11.74 -5.77
N PRO A 193 -22.24 -12.02 -5.97
CA PRO A 193 -22.91 -11.79 -7.24
C PRO A 193 -23.00 -10.30 -7.56
N THR A 194 -22.55 -9.93 -8.75
CA THR A 194 -22.73 -8.59 -9.32
C THR A 194 -24.09 -8.47 -10.05
N LYS A 195 -24.49 -7.26 -10.47
CA LYS A 195 -25.75 -7.05 -11.20
C LYS A 195 -25.85 -7.94 -12.46
N ARG A 196 -24.75 -8.08 -13.21
CA ARG A 196 -24.67 -8.92 -14.41
C ARG A 196 -24.91 -10.40 -14.13
N ASP A 197 -24.57 -10.87 -12.93
CA ASP A 197 -24.79 -12.25 -12.52
C ASP A 197 -26.26 -12.53 -12.10
N ARG A 198 -27.06 -11.48 -11.95
CA ARG A 198 -28.51 -11.55 -11.63
C ARG A 198 -29.38 -11.48 -12.89
N ASP A 199 -28.79 -11.28 -14.07
CA ASP A 199 -29.47 -11.32 -15.36
C ASP A 199 -29.79 -12.77 -15.72
N THR A 200 -30.64 -13.40 -14.93
CA THR A 200 -31.26 -14.68 -15.27
C THR A 200 -32.32 -14.45 -16.32
N CYS A 201 -32.49 -15.41 -17.23
CA CYS A 201 -33.54 -15.33 -18.25
C CYS A 201 -34.94 -15.10 -17.66
N LEU A 202 -35.18 -15.52 -16.42
CA LEU A 202 -36.45 -15.37 -15.72
C LEU A 202 -36.84 -13.89 -15.57
N SER A 203 -35.94 -13.01 -15.13
CA SER A 203 -36.27 -11.58 -14.94
C SER A 203 -36.43 -10.85 -16.27
N VAL A 204 -35.42 -10.89 -17.14
CA VAL A 204 -35.47 -10.11 -18.38
C VAL A 204 -36.46 -10.67 -19.40
N ARG A 205 -36.60 -12.00 -19.53
CA ARG A 205 -37.54 -12.56 -20.53
C ARG A 205 -38.97 -12.56 -20.03
N HIS A 206 -39.25 -12.86 -18.76
CA HIS A 206 -40.64 -12.87 -18.28
C HIS A 206 -41.19 -11.45 -18.17
N GLU A 207 -40.42 -10.49 -17.65
CA GLU A 207 -40.85 -9.10 -17.57
C GLU A 207 -41.10 -8.52 -18.97
N ASN A 208 -40.22 -8.80 -19.94
CA ASN A 208 -40.47 -8.44 -21.34
C ASN A 208 -41.68 -9.18 -21.95
N PHE A 209 -41.94 -10.43 -21.58
CA PHE A 209 -43.11 -11.17 -22.04
C PHE A 209 -44.41 -10.61 -21.46
N GLU A 210 -44.43 -10.27 -20.16
CA GLU A 210 -45.56 -9.62 -19.50
C GLU A 210 -45.86 -8.26 -20.15
N TYR A 211 -44.84 -7.44 -20.42
CA TYR A 211 -45.03 -6.18 -21.13
C TYR A 211 -45.60 -6.37 -22.54
N LYS A 212 -45.12 -7.38 -23.28
CA LYS A 212 -45.65 -7.73 -24.61
C LYS A 212 -47.10 -8.21 -24.56
N LEU A 213 -47.43 -9.10 -23.62
CA LEU A 213 -48.80 -9.59 -23.41
C LEU A 213 -49.75 -8.45 -23.01
N GLY A 214 -49.32 -7.58 -22.10
CA GLY A 214 -50.09 -6.41 -21.69
C GLY A 214 -50.35 -5.44 -22.85
N LYS A 215 -49.35 -5.23 -23.73
CA LYS A 215 -49.53 -4.40 -24.93
C LYS A 215 -50.48 -5.05 -25.94
N LEU A 216 -50.36 -6.36 -26.16
CA LEU A 216 -51.23 -7.10 -27.08
C LEU A 216 -52.70 -7.03 -26.61
N ASN A 217 -52.95 -7.24 -25.32
CA ASN A 217 -54.30 -7.18 -24.76
C ASN A 217 -54.93 -5.78 -24.95
N ARG A 218 -54.17 -4.70 -24.68
CA ARG A 218 -54.64 -3.32 -24.91
C ARG A 218 -55.00 -3.07 -26.38
N LEU A 219 -54.21 -3.58 -27.32
CA LEU A 219 -54.47 -3.44 -28.75
C LEU A 219 -55.72 -4.22 -29.17
N MET A 220 -55.91 -5.43 -28.65
CA MET A 220 -57.12 -6.22 -28.92
C MET A 220 -58.38 -5.55 -28.36
N CYS A 221 -58.34 -5.03 -27.13
CA CYS A 221 -59.47 -4.28 -26.57
C CYS A 221 -59.79 -3.04 -27.41
N ALA A 222 -58.76 -2.28 -27.83
CA ALA A 222 -58.95 -1.10 -28.67
C ALA A 222 -59.56 -1.44 -30.04
N ALA A 223 -59.10 -2.52 -30.68
CA ALA A 223 -59.65 -3.00 -31.95
C ALA A 223 -61.12 -3.44 -31.81
N ALA A 224 -61.46 -4.16 -30.74
CA ALA A 224 -62.83 -4.56 -30.44
C ALA A 224 -63.74 -3.33 -30.19
N GLN A 225 -63.25 -2.32 -29.49
CA GLN A 225 -63.98 -1.06 -29.26
C GLN A 225 -64.20 -0.26 -30.55
N ILE A 226 -63.22 -0.22 -31.44
CA ILE A 226 -63.38 0.41 -32.76
C ILE A 226 -64.44 -0.34 -33.58
N HIS A 227 -64.41 -1.68 -33.58
CA HIS A 227 -65.39 -2.50 -34.29
C HIS A 227 -66.81 -2.30 -33.75
N ILE A 228 -66.99 -2.30 -32.43
CA ILE A 228 -68.30 -2.00 -31.79
C ILE A 228 -68.78 -0.59 -32.15
N ARG A 229 -67.87 0.40 -32.18
CA ARG A 229 -68.20 1.78 -32.51
C ARG A 229 -68.62 1.92 -33.98
N MET A 230 -67.93 1.23 -34.89
CA MET A 230 -68.30 1.18 -36.32
C MET A 230 -69.66 0.53 -36.54
N TYR A 231 -69.97 -0.57 -35.84
CA TYR A 231 -71.27 -1.25 -35.96
C TYR A 231 -72.42 -0.37 -35.47
N LYS A 232 -72.21 0.39 -34.38
CA LYS A 232 -73.21 1.34 -33.86
C LYS A 232 -73.44 2.56 -34.76
N SER A 233 -72.45 2.99 -35.54
CA SER A 233 -72.59 4.11 -36.49
C SER A 233 -73.27 3.74 -37.81
N VAL A 234 -73.43 2.45 -38.12
CA VAL A 234 -74.08 1.96 -39.35
C VAL A 234 -75.58 1.64 -39.11
N GLN A 235 -76.02 1.57 -37.85
CA GLN A 235 -77.41 1.30 -37.47
C GLN A 235 -78.23 2.56 -37.09
N LEU A 236 -77.68 3.75 -37.33
CA LEU A 236 -78.36 5.05 -37.25
C LEU A 236 -78.40 5.67 -38.65
#